data_AF-A0A1S2JWR5-F1
#
_entry.id   AF-A0A1S2JWR5-F1
#
_cell.length_a   1.000
_cell.length_b   1.000
_cell.length_c   1.000
_cell.angle_alpha   90.00
_cell.angle_beta   90.00
_cell.angle_gamma   90.00
#
_symmetry.space_group_name_H-M   'P 1'
#
loop_
_entity.id
_entity.type
_entity.pdbx_description
1 polymer ?
#
loop_
_entity_poly.entity_id
_entity_poly.type
_entity_poly.pdbx_seq_one_letter_code
_entity_poly.pdbx_strand_id
1 'polypeptide(L)'
;MTSSTAVSPDQRRSLVGTLTVIPWVSEPTPEDPGNPMLMVYSLGDGPDGPEAVEEALRAQLEKLGLSIGERLIDLGKDSRIPVTLLVEAEQAVLTLPFMKVQCPVPPEWERAAHAKGQVYLIFAVRPWPEAVPGKEVPAETLRAFVGGEGLLEGSAHCLAPVLRVRT
;
A
#
# COMPACT_ATOMS: atom_id res chain seq x y z
N MET A 1 14.83 -4.74 5.37
CA MET A 1 14.18 -4.31 6.63
C MET A 1 13.15 -3.25 6.31
N THR A 2 11.93 -3.29 6.83
CA THR A 2 10.81 -2.50 6.30
C THR A 2 10.18 -1.65 7.41
N SER A 3 10.14 -0.32 7.22
CA SER A 3 9.61 0.64 8.19
C SER A 3 8.35 1.32 7.63
N SER A 4 7.34 1.54 8.48
CA SER A 4 6.08 2.16 8.07
C SER A 4 6.04 3.65 8.43
N THR A 5 5.40 4.50 7.60
CA THR A 5 5.38 5.96 7.81
C THR A 5 3.95 6.49 7.87
N ALA A 6 3.73 7.45 8.79
CA ALA A 6 2.44 8.09 8.99
C ALA A 6 2.12 9.11 7.89
N VAL A 7 0.85 9.14 7.46
CA VAL A 7 0.28 10.13 6.53
C VAL A 7 0.01 11.44 7.26
N SER A 8 0.36 12.60 6.67
CA SER A 8 -0.03 13.90 7.23
C SER A 8 -1.55 14.08 7.11
N PRO A 9 -2.27 14.40 8.20
CA PRO A 9 -3.72 14.49 8.17
C PRO A 9 -4.16 15.77 7.46
N ASP A 10 -4.98 15.63 6.42
CA ASP A 10 -5.91 16.69 6.05
C ASP A 10 -7.01 16.70 7.11
N GLN A 11 -7.32 17.88 7.64
CA GLN A 11 -8.07 18.13 8.88
C GLN A 11 -9.60 17.88 8.74
N ARG A 12 -9.98 16.84 8.01
CA ARG A 12 -11.31 16.22 8.09
C ARG A 12 -11.13 14.94 8.89
N ARG A 13 -12.00 14.69 9.87
CA ARG A 13 -12.07 13.40 10.59
C ARG A 13 -11.93 12.28 9.56
N SER A 14 -10.74 11.68 9.49
CA SER A 14 -10.47 10.65 8.52
C SER A 14 -11.36 9.48 8.90
N LEU A 15 -12.44 9.26 8.16
CA LEU A 15 -13.33 8.12 8.40
C LEU A 15 -12.57 6.80 8.28
N VAL A 16 -11.40 6.83 7.63
CA VAL A 16 -10.49 5.69 7.45
C VAL A 16 -9.41 5.58 8.53
N GLY A 17 -9.46 6.43 9.56
CA GLY A 17 -8.47 6.44 10.65
C GLY A 17 -7.05 6.80 10.16
N THR A 18 -6.06 6.30 10.89
CA THR A 18 -4.64 6.36 10.55
C THR A 18 -4.33 5.34 9.46
N LEU A 19 -4.02 5.83 8.26
CA LEU A 19 -3.48 5.02 7.17
C LEU A 19 -1.97 4.92 7.28
N THR A 20 -1.44 3.75 6.94
CA THR A 20 -0.02 3.43 7.00
C THR A 20 0.37 2.60 5.78
N VAL A 21 1.66 2.64 5.43
CA VAL A 21 2.21 1.89 4.30
C VAL A 21 3.40 1.03 4.71
N ILE A 22 3.46 -0.21 4.22
CA ILE A 22 4.60 -1.11 4.41
C ILE A 22 5.09 -1.67 3.06
N PRO A 23 6.38 -1.49 2.72
CA PRO A 23 7.00 -2.07 1.53
C PRO A 23 7.57 -3.44 1.86
N TRP A 24 7.64 -4.37 0.90
CA TRP A 24 8.51 -5.55 0.96
C TRP A 24 8.75 -6.09 -0.44
N VAL A 25 9.75 -6.95 -0.61
CA VAL A 25 9.96 -7.68 -1.87
C VAL A 25 9.41 -9.08 -1.69
N SER A 26 8.69 -9.61 -2.69
CA SER A 26 8.31 -11.01 -2.69
C SER A 26 9.56 -11.89 -2.63
N GLU A 27 9.40 -13.17 -2.27
CA GLU A 27 10.56 -14.06 -2.15
C GLU A 27 11.35 -14.10 -3.48
N PRO A 28 12.62 -13.67 -3.49
CA PRO A 28 13.42 -13.64 -4.71
C PRO A 28 13.84 -15.05 -5.10
N THR A 29 14.03 -15.28 -6.39
CA THR A 29 14.60 -16.51 -6.94
C THR A 29 15.95 -16.19 -7.61
N PRO A 30 16.80 -17.18 -7.94
CA PRO A 30 18.04 -16.92 -8.67
C PRO A 30 17.85 -16.18 -10.01
N GLU A 31 16.66 -16.28 -10.62
CA GLU A 31 16.34 -15.69 -11.92
C GLU A 31 15.47 -14.42 -11.82
N ASP A 32 14.85 -14.16 -10.66
CA ASP A 32 13.94 -13.04 -10.43
C ASP A 32 14.29 -12.33 -9.10
N PRO A 33 14.64 -11.03 -9.12
CA PRO A 33 14.92 -10.27 -7.89
C PRO A 33 13.71 -10.12 -6.96
N GLY A 34 12.55 -10.65 -7.35
CA GLY A 34 11.29 -10.57 -6.62
C GLY A 34 10.46 -9.38 -7.08
N ASN A 35 9.16 -9.45 -6.81
CA ASN A 35 8.23 -8.40 -7.12
C ASN A 35 8.19 -7.39 -5.96
N PRO A 36 8.37 -6.10 -6.23
CA PRO A 36 8.24 -5.06 -5.21
C PRO A 36 6.76 -4.89 -4.85
N MET A 37 6.44 -5.15 -3.58
CA MET A 37 5.11 -5.06 -2.99
C MET A 37 5.02 -3.82 -2.11
N LEU A 38 3.85 -3.18 -2.08
CA LEU A 38 3.54 -2.10 -1.16
C LEU A 38 2.10 -2.26 -0.67
N MET A 39 1.90 -2.35 0.64
CA MET A 39 0.56 -2.46 1.22
C MET A 39 0.19 -1.18 1.96
N VAL A 40 -0.99 -0.66 1.64
CA VAL A 40 -1.70 0.36 2.41
C VAL A 40 -2.67 -0.32 3.35
N TYR A 41 -2.68 0.05 4.62
CA TYR A 41 -3.59 -0.49 5.62
C TYR A 41 -4.00 0.61 6.63
N SER A 42 -5.13 0.39 7.32
CA SER A 42 -5.57 1.24 8.43
C SER A 42 -5.30 0.59 9.78
N LEU A 43 -5.13 1.39 10.84
CA LEU A 43 -5.07 0.89 12.21
C LEU A 43 -6.47 0.67 12.84
N GLY A 44 -7.54 1.11 12.17
CA GLY A 44 -8.90 0.96 12.71
C GLY A 44 -9.24 1.94 13.84
N ASP A 45 -8.41 2.96 14.06
CA ASP A 45 -8.54 4.02 15.08
C ASP A 45 -9.43 5.20 14.61
N GLY A 46 -10.34 4.93 13.69
CA GLY A 46 -11.34 5.90 13.24
C GLY A 46 -12.39 6.20 14.33
N PRO A 47 -13.12 7.31 14.20
CA PRO A 47 -14.03 7.79 15.25
C PRO A 47 -15.18 6.83 15.57
N ASP A 48 -15.60 6.03 14.58
CA ASP A 48 -16.74 5.11 14.67
C ASP A 48 -16.29 3.64 14.78
N GLY A 49 -15.00 3.40 15.06
CA GLY A 49 -14.42 2.07 15.26
C GLY A 49 -13.93 1.36 13.98
N PRO A 50 -13.36 0.16 14.12
CA PRO A 50 -12.66 -0.54 13.04
C PRO A 50 -13.57 -1.00 11.90
N GLU A 51 -14.82 -1.39 12.18
CA GLU A 51 -15.80 -1.78 11.16
C GLU A 51 -16.19 -0.58 10.26
N ALA A 52 -16.39 0.59 10.87
CA ALA A 52 -16.70 1.80 10.12
C ALA A 52 -15.51 2.28 9.28
N VAL A 53 -14.29 2.10 9.78
CA VAL A 53 -13.05 2.34 9.02
C VAL A 53 -12.95 1.43 7.81
N GLU A 54 -13.26 0.13 7.99
CA GLU A 54 -13.26 -0.85 6.91
C GLU A 54 -14.23 -0.43 5.79
N GLU A 55 -15.50 -0.14 6.14
CA GLU A 55 -16.50 0.31 5.17
C GLU A 55 -16.13 1.64 4.51
N ALA A 56 -15.58 2.58 5.29
CA ALA A 56 -15.14 3.86 4.76
C ALA A 56 -14.00 3.68 3.73
N LEU A 57 -13.03 2.82 4.02
CA LEU A 57 -11.90 2.55 3.12
C LEU A 57 -12.37 1.83 1.86
N ARG A 58 -13.24 0.83 1.99
CA ARG A 58 -13.93 0.17 0.87
C ARG A 58 -14.59 1.18 -0.05
N ALA A 59 -15.43 2.05 0.51
CA ALA A 59 -16.15 3.07 -0.25
C ALA A 59 -15.21 4.08 -0.93
N GLN A 60 -14.04 4.39 -0.34
CA GLN A 60 -13.04 5.25 -0.98
C GLN A 60 -12.37 4.56 -2.16
N LEU A 61 -11.97 3.30 -2.03
CA LEU A 61 -11.34 2.52 -3.10
C LEU A 61 -12.29 2.34 -4.29
N GLU A 62 -13.55 2.02 -4.04
CA GLU A 62 -14.57 1.90 -5.08
C GLU A 62 -14.79 3.21 -5.83
N LYS A 63 -14.79 4.36 -5.13
CA LYS A 63 -14.86 5.70 -5.76
C LYS A 63 -13.67 6.01 -6.66
N LEU A 64 -12.50 5.43 -6.37
CA LEU A 64 -11.33 5.52 -7.26
C LEU A 64 -11.42 4.59 -8.47
N GLY A 65 -12.39 3.67 -8.50
CA GLY A 65 -12.48 2.62 -9.51
C GLY A 65 -11.63 1.40 -9.21
N LEU A 66 -11.17 1.23 -7.96
CA LEU A 66 -10.48 0.03 -7.51
C LEU A 66 -11.48 -0.97 -6.94
N SER A 67 -11.59 -2.15 -7.56
CA SER A 67 -12.44 -3.24 -7.10
C SER A 67 -11.74 -4.07 -6.02
N ILE A 68 -12.49 -4.47 -4.99
CA ILE A 68 -12.02 -5.41 -3.97
C ILE A 68 -12.16 -6.84 -4.50
N GLY A 69 -11.14 -7.68 -4.30
CA GLY A 69 -11.17 -9.13 -4.49
C GLY A 69 -11.25 -9.63 -5.94
N GLU A 70 -11.85 -8.88 -6.85
CA GLU A 70 -12.27 -9.42 -8.15
C GLU A 70 -11.23 -9.29 -9.26
N ARG A 71 -10.30 -8.33 -9.18
CA ARG A 71 -9.40 -8.03 -10.30
C ARG A 71 -8.13 -7.29 -9.90
N LEU A 72 -7.00 -7.77 -10.40
CA LEU A 72 -5.77 -6.99 -10.46
C LEU A 72 -5.89 -5.92 -11.56
N ILE A 73 -5.84 -4.65 -11.17
CA ILE A 73 -5.95 -3.52 -12.10
C ILE A 73 -4.56 -3.05 -12.52
N ASP A 74 -4.30 -2.90 -13.81
CA ASP A 74 -3.04 -2.35 -14.33
C ASP A 74 -3.20 -0.83 -14.58
N LEU A 75 -2.65 -0.02 -13.69
CA LEU A 75 -2.75 1.44 -13.77
C LEU A 75 -1.93 2.04 -14.92
N GLY A 76 -0.96 1.28 -15.47
CA GLY A 76 -0.27 1.67 -16.69
C GLY A 76 -1.19 1.65 -17.93
N LYS A 77 -2.30 0.90 -17.86
CA LYS A 77 -3.30 0.78 -18.93
C LYS A 77 -4.57 1.58 -18.67
N ASP A 78 -4.86 1.94 -17.41
CA ASP A 78 -6.03 2.73 -17.03
C ASP A 78 -5.63 4.02 -16.29
N SER A 79 -5.32 5.07 -17.06
CA SER A 79 -4.88 6.36 -16.55
C SER A 79 -5.98 7.19 -15.88
N ARG A 80 -7.23 6.70 -15.84
CA ARG A 80 -8.36 7.40 -15.19
C ARG A 80 -8.33 7.27 -13.68
N ILE A 81 -7.64 6.26 -13.16
CA ILE A 81 -7.51 6.01 -11.73
C ILE A 81 -6.38 6.90 -11.20
N PRO A 82 -6.66 7.87 -10.33
CA PRO A 82 -5.69 8.90 -9.90
C PRO A 82 -4.74 8.39 -8.81
N VAL A 83 -4.01 7.31 -9.10
CA VAL A 83 -3.00 6.72 -8.23
C VAL A 83 -1.64 6.92 -8.87
N THR A 84 -0.73 7.59 -8.15
CA THR A 84 0.64 7.82 -8.63
C THR A 84 1.64 7.30 -7.62
N LEU A 85 2.67 6.62 -8.11
CA LEU A 85 3.77 6.12 -7.30
C LEU A 85 5.10 6.63 -7.87
N LEU A 86 5.79 7.48 -7.11
CA LEU A 86 7.13 7.95 -7.39
C LEU A 86 8.12 7.18 -6.51
N VAL A 87 9.18 6.63 -7.12
CA VAL A 87 10.23 5.92 -6.38
C VAL A 87 11.59 6.51 -6.72
N GLU A 88 12.23 7.13 -5.74
CA GLU A 88 13.54 7.78 -5.89
C GLU A 88 14.23 7.90 -4.52
N ALA A 89 15.55 7.75 -4.50
CA ALA A 89 16.38 8.01 -3.32
C ALA A 89 15.92 7.26 -2.07
N GLU A 90 15.64 5.96 -2.20
CA GLU A 90 15.18 5.06 -1.15
C GLU A 90 13.85 5.50 -0.53
N GLN A 91 13.04 6.23 -1.29
CA GLN A 91 11.70 6.68 -0.90
C GLN A 91 10.65 6.26 -1.93
N ALA A 92 9.51 5.78 -1.45
CA ALA A 92 8.30 5.63 -2.24
C ALA A 92 7.28 6.70 -1.81
N VAL A 93 6.88 7.55 -2.76
CA VAL A 93 5.83 8.55 -2.56
C VAL A 93 4.57 8.07 -3.29
N LEU A 94 3.59 7.60 -2.51
CA LEU A 94 2.29 7.18 -3.00
C LEU A 94 1.29 8.31 -2.80
N THR A 95 0.61 8.69 -3.88
CA THR A 95 -0.42 9.73 -3.87
C THR A 95 -1.73 9.18 -4.44
N LEU A 96 -2.81 9.38 -3.69
CA LEU A 96 -4.21 9.14 -4.01
C LEU A 96 -5.01 10.41 -3.65
N PRO A 97 -6.26 10.57 -4.12
CA PRO A 97 -7.08 11.75 -3.80
C PRO A 97 -7.34 12.01 -2.32
N PHE A 98 -7.31 10.96 -1.49
CA PHE A 98 -7.56 11.05 -0.04
C PHE A 98 -6.31 10.78 0.81
N MET A 99 -5.16 10.48 0.19
CA MET A 99 -3.95 10.09 0.91
C MET A 99 -2.70 10.47 0.12
N LYS A 100 -1.75 11.14 0.78
CA LYS A 100 -0.38 11.28 0.28
C LYS A 100 0.60 10.82 1.35
N VAL A 101 1.40 9.83 1.01
CA VAL A 101 2.32 9.19 1.95
C VAL A 101 3.69 9.06 1.33
N GLN A 102 4.71 9.35 2.13
CA GLN A 102 6.10 9.08 1.81
C GLN A 102 6.58 7.98 2.75
N CYS A 103 7.15 6.93 2.19
CA CYS A 103 7.58 5.75 2.91
C CYS A 103 9.04 5.44 2.55
N PRO A 104 9.94 5.24 3.54
CA PRO A 104 11.28 4.76 3.29
C PRO A 104 11.20 3.31 2.79
N VAL A 105 11.92 3.02 1.71
CA VAL A 105 11.97 1.69 1.11
C VAL A 105 13.38 1.13 1.15
N PRO A 106 13.55 -0.19 1.28
CA PRO A 106 14.88 -0.79 1.20
C PRO A 106 15.54 -0.57 -0.18
N PRO A 107 16.88 -0.48 -0.26
CA PRO A 107 17.59 -0.34 -1.54
C PRO A 107 17.29 -1.49 -2.52
N GLU A 108 17.12 -2.72 -2.02
CA GLU A 108 16.71 -3.87 -2.82
C GLU A 108 15.29 -3.72 -3.40
N TRP A 109 14.39 -3.08 -2.66
CA TRP A 109 13.03 -2.83 -3.11
C TRP A 109 12.98 -1.79 -4.23
N GLU A 110 13.72 -0.68 -4.06
CA GLU A 110 13.82 0.36 -5.10
C GLU A 110 14.41 -0.22 -6.39
N ARG A 111 15.49 -1.01 -6.30
CA ARG A 111 16.06 -1.69 -7.47
C ARG A 111 15.07 -2.61 -8.16
N ALA A 112 14.28 -3.38 -7.40
CA ALA A 112 13.24 -4.23 -7.96
C ALA A 112 12.13 -3.40 -8.64
N ALA A 113 11.67 -2.31 -8.01
CA ALA A 113 10.69 -1.36 -8.57
C ALA A 113 11.18 -0.75 -9.89
N HIS A 114 12.44 -0.34 -9.92
CA HIS A 114 13.07 0.25 -11.10
C HIS A 114 13.26 -0.77 -12.23
N ALA A 115 13.67 -2.00 -11.90
CA ALA A 115 13.87 -3.07 -12.88
C ALA A 115 12.55 -3.57 -13.49
N LYS A 116 11.50 -3.69 -12.67
CA LYS A 116 10.17 -4.15 -13.12
C LYS A 116 9.35 -3.03 -13.77
N GLY A 117 9.64 -1.76 -13.46
CA GLY A 117 8.90 -0.59 -13.94
C GLY A 117 7.50 -0.43 -13.30
N GLN A 118 7.15 -1.31 -12.36
CA GLN A 118 5.86 -1.36 -11.70
C GLN A 118 6.00 -1.95 -10.29
N VAL A 119 5.04 -1.61 -9.43
CA VAL A 119 4.92 -2.11 -8.05
C VAL A 119 3.53 -2.68 -7.86
N TYR A 120 3.43 -3.81 -7.16
CA TYR A 120 2.14 -4.37 -6.78
C TYR A 120 1.65 -3.67 -5.51
N LEU A 121 0.52 -2.97 -5.63
CA LEU A 121 -0.15 -2.30 -4.52
C LEU A 121 -1.26 -3.18 -3.97
N ILE A 122 -1.26 -3.35 -2.65
CA ILE A 122 -2.35 -3.97 -1.89
C ILE A 122 -2.99 -2.90 -1.04
N PHE A 123 -4.31 -2.74 -1.14
CA PHE A 123 -5.09 -1.93 -0.22
C PHE A 123 -5.85 -2.87 0.71
N ALA A 124 -5.29 -3.10 1.89
CA ALA A 124 -5.89 -3.91 2.94
C ALA A 124 -7.04 -3.12 3.58
N VAL A 125 -8.25 -3.58 3.30
CA VAL A 125 -9.49 -2.97 3.81
C VAL A 125 -9.68 -3.35 5.28
N ARG A 126 -9.36 -4.60 5.63
CA ARG A 126 -9.31 -5.07 7.02
C ARG A 126 -8.24 -4.30 7.81
N PRO A 127 -8.60 -3.67 8.94
CA PRO A 127 -7.64 -2.99 9.80
C PRO A 127 -6.58 -3.92 10.40
N TRP A 128 -5.40 -3.35 10.66
CA TRP A 128 -4.29 -4.02 11.36
C TRP A 128 -3.88 -3.24 12.61
N PRO A 129 -4.64 -3.34 13.71
CA PRO A 129 -4.44 -2.51 14.91
C PRO A 129 -3.13 -2.81 15.65
N GLU A 130 -2.55 -3.99 15.49
CA GLU A 130 -1.27 -4.38 16.11
C GLU A 130 -0.06 -3.71 15.45
N ALA A 131 -0.19 -3.22 14.22
CA ALA A 131 0.87 -2.50 13.53
C ALA A 131 0.98 -1.08 14.10
N VAL A 132 2.16 -0.73 14.63
CA VAL A 132 2.41 0.61 15.17
C VAL A 132 3.11 1.45 14.09
N PRO A 133 2.57 2.61 13.69
CA PRO A 133 3.23 3.50 12.74
C PRO A 133 4.65 3.85 13.19
N GLY A 134 5.60 3.85 12.26
CA GLY A 134 7.00 4.16 12.57
C GLY A 134 7.78 3.05 13.27
N LYS A 135 7.13 1.92 13.64
CA LYS A 135 7.83 0.74 14.13
C LYS A 135 8.05 -0.26 13.01
N GLU A 136 9.17 -0.95 13.09
CA GLU A 136 9.44 -2.08 12.21
C GLU A 136 8.45 -3.21 12.50
N VAL A 137 7.96 -3.81 11.41
CA VAL A 137 7.10 -4.99 11.47
C VAL A 137 7.96 -6.20 11.08
N PRO A 138 8.07 -7.22 11.94
CA PRO A 138 8.82 -8.42 11.61
C PRO A 138 8.25 -9.13 10.38
N ALA A 139 9.13 -9.76 9.60
CA ALA A 139 8.74 -10.40 8.34
C ALA A 139 7.72 -11.53 8.56
N GLU A 140 7.85 -12.28 9.64
CA GLU A 140 6.91 -13.32 10.06
C GLU A 140 5.52 -12.75 10.39
N THR A 141 5.45 -11.59 11.05
CA THR A 141 4.18 -10.92 11.39
C THR A 141 3.50 -10.41 10.13
N LEU A 142 4.26 -9.82 9.21
CA LEU A 142 3.75 -9.40 7.90
C LEU A 142 3.25 -10.59 7.08
N ARG A 143 4.02 -11.68 7.02
CA ARG A 143 3.61 -12.92 6.33
C ARG A 143 2.34 -13.50 6.95
N ALA A 144 2.23 -13.53 8.27
CA ALA A 144 1.04 -14.03 8.96
C ALA A 144 -0.19 -13.16 8.71
N PHE A 145 -0.04 -11.84 8.63
CA PHE A 145 -1.13 -10.93 8.32
C PHE A 145 -1.56 -11.05 6.85
N VAL A 146 -0.60 -10.99 5.92
CA VAL A 146 -0.86 -11.08 4.47
C VAL A 146 -1.41 -12.45 4.08
N GLY A 147 -0.89 -13.52 4.67
CA GLY A 147 -1.37 -14.89 4.47
C GLY A 147 -2.54 -15.28 5.37
N GLY A 148 -3.06 -14.35 6.17
CA GLY A 148 -4.24 -14.57 7.01
C GLY A 148 -5.48 -14.78 6.15
N GLU A 149 -6.38 -15.64 6.62
CA GLU A 149 -7.61 -16.00 5.90
C GLU A 149 -8.42 -14.75 5.52
N GLY A 150 -8.71 -14.61 4.21
CA GLY A 150 -9.58 -13.57 3.67
C GLY A 150 -8.93 -12.20 3.48
N LEU A 151 -7.65 -11.99 3.83
CA LEU A 151 -7.03 -10.67 3.66
C LEU A 151 -6.89 -10.33 2.18
N LEU A 152 -6.25 -11.19 1.40
CA LEU A 152 -5.99 -10.93 -0.02
C LEU A 152 -7.31 -10.89 -0.79
N GLU A 153 -8.26 -11.77 -0.49
CA GLU A 153 -9.59 -11.78 -1.10
C GLU A 153 -10.40 -10.52 -0.75
N GLY A 154 -10.24 -10.01 0.47
CA GLY A 154 -10.89 -8.79 0.96
C GLY A 154 -10.17 -7.49 0.64
N SER A 155 -9.08 -7.53 -0.14
CA SER A 155 -8.27 -6.37 -0.50
C SER A 155 -8.47 -5.94 -1.95
N ALA A 156 -8.21 -4.66 -2.24
CA ALA A 156 -8.07 -4.19 -3.61
C ALA A 156 -6.61 -4.31 -4.06
N HIS A 157 -6.38 -4.70 -5.31
CA HIS A 157 -5.05 -4.94 -5.87
C HIS A 157 -4.84 -4.18 -7.17
N CYS A 158 -3.68 -3.54 -7.33
CA CYS A 158 -3.31 -2.94 -8.60
C CYS A 158 -1.80 -2.96 -8.87
N LEU A 159 -1.42 -2.89 -10.13
CA LEU A 159 -0.06 -2.65 -10.58
C LEU A 159 0.09 -1.15 -10.85
N ALA A 160 0.91 -0.48 -10.04
CA ALA A 160 1.21 0.93 -10.20
C ALA A 160 2.50 1.11 -11.01
N PRO A 161 2.49 1.89 -12.11
CA PRO A 161 3.70 2.23 -12.83
C PRO A 161 4.62 3.07 -11.95
N VAL A 162 5.92 2.78 -12.00
CA VAL A 162 6.93 3.53 -11.24
C VAL A 162 7.29 4.79 -12.00
N LEU A 163 6.98 5.94 -11.41
CA LEU A 163 7.49 7.23 -11.83
C LEU A 163 8.85 7.46 -11.19
N ARG A 164 9.71 8.21 -11.90
CA ARG A 164 11.02 8.67 -11.42
C ARG A 164 11.13 10.17 -11.58
N VAL A 165 11.99 10.80 -10.79
CA VAL A 165 12.28 12.22 -11.00
C VAL A 165 13.14 12.29 -12.25
N ARG A 166 12.67 13.02 -13.27
CA ARG A 166 13.51 13.30 -14.44
C ARG A 166 14.62 14.24 -13.99
N THR A 167 15.83 13.71 -13.90
CA THR A 167 17.07 14.47 -13.75
C THR A 167 17.62 14.87 -15.12
#